data_AF-A0A3D1Y7C3-F1
#
_entry.id   AF-A0A3D1Y7C3-F1
#
_cell.length_a   1.000
_cell.length_b   1.000
_cell.length_c   1.000
_cell.angle_alpha   90.00
_cell.angle_beta   90.00
_cell.angle_gamma   90.00
#
_symmetry.space_group_name_H-M   'P 1'
#
loop_
_entity.id
_entity.type
_entity.pdbx_description
1 polymer ?
#
loop_
_entity_poly.entity_id
_entity_poly.type
_entity_poly.pdbx_seq_one_letter_code
_entity_poly.pdbx_strand_id
1 'polypeptide(L)' 'NMEFYEYPDGSGYEGRFTQCGICVLMKELGLYDLTPALCHLDYTMSEAGGVTDFVRQYTIASGGPYCDCGYKKKSF' A
#
# COMPACT_ATOMS: atom_id res chain seq x y z
N ASN A 1 13.19 4.52 5.41
CA ASN A 1 12.08 4.97 4.55
C ASN A 1 11.14 3.85 4.15
N MET A 2 11.65 2.68 3.73
CA MET A 2 10.84 1.46 3.59
C MET A 2 11.38 0.36 4.50
N GLU A 3 10.49 -0.34 5.19
CA GLU A 3 10.76 -1.59 5.91
C GLU A 3 9.98 -2.72 5.25
N PHE A 4 10.59 -3.91 5.17
CA PHE A 4 9.98 -5.09 4.56
C PHE A 4 9.66 -6.13 5.63
N TYR A 5 8.44 -6.65 5.61
CA TYR A 5 7.94 -7.62 6.58
C TYR A 5 7.32 -8.80 5.87
N GLU A 6 7.86 -10.01 6.06
CA GLU A 6 7.20 -11.23 5.60
C GLU A 6 6.13 -11.66 6.61
N TYR A 7 5.00 -12.16 6.12
CA TYR A 7 4.00 -12.74 7.01
C TYR A 7 4.53 -14.07 7.57
N PRO A 8 4.44 -14.31 8.89
CA PRO A 8 5.01 -15.52 9.52
C PRO A 8 4.45 -16.84 8.98
N ASP A 9 3.24 -16.83 8.43
CA ASP A 9 2.57 -17.98 7.81
C ASP A 9 3.01 -18.23 6.36
N GLY A 10 3.94 -17.44 5.82
CA GLY A 10 4.42 -17.55 4.44
C GLY A 10 3.39 -17.11 3.38
N SER A 11 2.26 -16.51 3.82
CA SER A 11 1.18 -16.08 2.94
C SER A 11 1.56 -14.89 2.05
N GLY A 12 2.69 -14.23 2.31
CA GLY A 12 3.13 -13.07 1.54
C GLY A 12 3.98 -12.11 2.35
N TYR A 13 3.87 -10.81 2.05
CA TYR A 13 4.67 -9.77 2.70
C TYR A 13 3.94 -8.42 2.72
N GLU A 14 4.47 -7.46 3.45
CA GLU A 14 4.13 -6.05 3.35
C GLU A 14 5.38 -5.15 3.34
N GLY A 15 5.32 -4.10 2.53
CA GLY A 15 6.24 -2.97 2.62
C GLY A 15 5.62 -1.87 3.46
N ARG A 16 6.32 -1.37 4.49
CA ARG A 16 5.91 -0.23 5.32
C ARG A 16 6.74 0.99 5.00
N PHE A 17 6.07 2.13 4.79
CA PHE A 17 6.69 3.36 4.36
C PHE A 17 6.36 4.49 5.33
N THR A 18 7.37 4.99 6.04
CA THR A 18 7.25 6.23 6.84
C THR A 18 7.30 7.48 5.96
N GLN A 19 7.81 7.34 4.73
CA GLN A 19 7.71 8.31 3.65
C GLN A 19 7.27 7.60 2.37
N CYS A 20 5.97 7.63 2.10
CA CYS A 20 5.38 6.97 0.94
C CYS A 20 5.50 7.85 -0.31
N GLY A 21 6.02 7.27 -1.40
CA GLY A 21 6.27 8.01 -2.66
C GLY A 21 5.04 8.74 -3.19
N ILE A 22 3.86 8.09 -3.19
CA ILE A 22 2.64 8.74 -3.68
C ILE A 22 2.18 9.88 -2.76
N CYS A 23 2.30 9.72 -1.44
CA CYS A 23 1.97 10.79 -0.49
C CYS A 23 2.90 12.00 -0.68
N VAL A 24 4.19 11.76 -0.88
CA VAL A 24 5.18 12.83 -1.12
C VAL A 24 4.86 13.55 -2.44
N LEU A 25 4.72 12.79 -3.54
CA LEU A 25 4.44 13.35 -4.87
C LEU A 25 3.13 14.16 -4.87
N MET A 26 2.05 13.62 -4.32
CA MET A 26 0.76 14.31 -4.31
C MET A 26 0.79 15.58 -3.46
N LYS A 27 1.64 15.64 -2.42
CA LYS A 27 1.86 16.86 -1.64
C LYS A 27 2.63 17.91 -2.43
N GLU A 28 3.68 17.51 -3.15
CA GLU A 28 4.46 18.41 -4.03
C GLU A 28 3.60 19.00 -5.16
N LEU A 29 2.65 18.22 -5.68
CA LEU A 29 1.71 18.65 -6.71
C LEU A 29 0.52 19.45 -6.18
N GLY A 30 0.34 19.59 -4.86
CA GLY A 30 -0.82 20.26 -4.25
C GLY A 30 -2.14 19.48 -4.41
N LEU A 31 -2.07 18.16 -4.64
CA LEU A 31 -3.20 17.27 -4.91
C LEU A 31 -3.43 16.26 -3.77
N TYR A 32 -2.96 16.55 -2.55
CA TYR A 32 -2.91 15.59 -1.46
C TYR A 32 -4.27 14.95 -1.13
N ASP A 33 -5.37 15.69 -1.31
CA ASP A 33 -6.74 15.21 -1.10
C ASP A 33 -7.14 14.05 -2.02
N LEU A 34 -6.48 13.88 -3.17
CA LEU A 34 -6.70 12.77 -4.10
C LEU A 34 -5.91 11.51 -3.72
N THR A 35 -5.00 11.59 -2.77
CA THR A 35 -4.13 10.46 -2.37
C THR A 35 -4.91 9.21 -1.97
N PRO A 36 -6.03 9.28 -1.20
CA PRO A 36 -6.83 8.09 -0.87
C PRO A 36 -7.35 7.35 -2.11
N ALA A 37 -7.72 8.06 -3.18
CA ALA A 37 -8.17 7.44 -4.43
C ALA A 37 -7.02 6.69 -5.13
N LEU A 38 -5.82 7.28 -5.16
CA LEU A 38 -4.64 6.62 -5.72
C LEU A 38 -4.17 5.43 -4.89
N CYS A 39 -4.27 5.51 -3.56
CA CYS A 39 -4.06 4.35 -2.70
C CYS A 39 -5.06 3.23 -3.02
N HIS A 40 -6.33 3.56 -3.25
CA HIS A 40 -7.34 2.54 -3.57
C HIS A 40 -7.11 1.86 -4.93
N LEU A 41 -6.48 2.55 -5.88
CA LEU A 41 -6.10 1.98 -7.17
C LEU A 41 -5.22 0.71 -7.03
N ASP A 42 -4.39 0.63 -5.99
CA ASP A 42 -3.54 -0.54 -5.74
C ASP A 42 -4.33 -1.85 -5.62
N TYR A 43 -5.56 -1.81 -5.09
CA TYR A 43 -6.42 -2.99 -5.01
C TYR A 43 -6.82 -3.49 -6.41
N THR A 44 -7.27 -2.59 -7.28
CA THR A 44 -7.63 -2.91 -8.66
C THR A 44 -6.42 -3.41 -9.45
N MET A 45 -5.24 -2.81 -9.24
CA MET A 45 -4.00 -3.24 -9.89
C MET A 45 -3.59 -4.65 -9.45
N SER A 46 -3.72 -4.98 -8.16
CA SER A 46 -3.45 -6.34 -7.66
C SER A 46 -4.46 -7.35 -8.16
N GLU A 47 -5.75 -6.99 -8.21
CA GLU A 47 -6.81 -7.84 -8.75
C GLU A 47 -6.55 -8.17 -10.22
N ALA A 48 -6.24 -7.16 -11.05
CA ALA A 48 -5.91 -7.32 -12.45
C ALA A 48 -4.65 -8.20 -12.66
N GLY A 49 -3.70 -8.16 -11.72
CA GLY A 49 -2.52 -9.03 -11.73
C GLY A 49 -2.82 -10.50 -11.42
N GLY A 50 -3.93 -10.79 -10.71
CA GLY A 50 -4.42 -12.16 -10.49
C GLY A 50 -3.58 -13.06 -9.58
N VAL A 51 -2.43 -12.59 -9.07
CA VAL A 51 -1.49 -13.39 -8.27
C VAL A 51 -1.60 -13.17 -6.76
N THR A 52 -2.05 -11.99 -6.36
CA THR A 52 -2.11 -11.58 -4.95
C THR A 52 -3.41 -10.86 -4.62
N ASP A 53 -3.82 -10.98 -3.36
CA ASP A 53 -4.79 -10.10 -2.73
C ASP A 53 -4.04 -8.97 -2.02
N PHE A 54 -4.32 -7.73 -2.43
CA PHE A 54 -3.75 -6.55 -1.80
C PHE A 54 -4.45 -6.28 -0.47
N VAL A 55 -3.67 -6.07 0.58
CA VAL A 55 -4.16 -5.73 1.92
C VAL A 55 -3.47 -4.46 2.41
N ARG A 56 -4.22 -3.65 3.12
CA ARG A 56 -3.72 -2.42 3.71
C ARG A 56 -4.46 -2.09 5.00
N GLN A 57 -3.72 -1.66 6.01
CA GLN A 57 -4.23 -1.23 7.29
C GLN A 57 -4.10 0.29 7.49
N TYR A 58 -2.96 0.87 7.11
CA TYR A 58 -2.66 2.28 7.33
C TYR A 58 -2.26 3.00 6.05
N THR A 59 -2.64 4.27 6.00
CA THR A 59 -2.07 5.26 5.09
C THR A 59 -1.73 6.53 5.87
N ILE A 60 -0.63 7.18 5.50
CA ILE A 60 -0.33 8.54 5.97
C ILE A 60 -1.42 9.51 5.52
N ALA A 61 -1.97 9.30 4.31
CA ALA A 61 -3.05 10.11 3.74
C ALA A 61 -4.32 10.12 4.60
N SER A 62 -4.61 9.05 5.34
CA SER A 62 -5.75 8.94 6.26
C SER A 62 -5.36 9.13 7.74
N GLY A 63 -4.17 9.66 8.02
CA GLY A 63 -3.69 9.95 9.38
C GLY A 63 -3.04 8.77 10.12
N GLY A 64 -2.72 7.69 9.41
CA GLY A 64 -1.99 6.54 9.96
C GLY A 64 -0.50 6.86 10.19
N PRO A 65 0.19 6.03 11.00
CA PRO A 65 1.60 6.23 11.35
C PRO A 65 2.57 5.97 10.19
N TYR A 66 2.14 5.22 9.18
CA TYR A 66 2.88 4.89 7.96
C TYR A 66 1.88 4.49 6.86
N CYS A 67 2.37 4.29 5.63
CA CYS A 67 1.62 3.57 4.59
C CYS A 67 2.13 2.13 4.53
N ASP A 68 1.23 1.15 4.55
CA ASP A 68 1.58 -0.23 4.20
C ASP A 68 1.02 -0.63 2.84
N CYS A 69 1.78 -1.50 2.17
CA CYS A 69 1.40 -2.16 0.94
C CYS A 69 1.62 -3.65 1.14
N GLY A 70 0.56 -4.35 1.54
CA GLY A 70 0.56 -5.78 1.81
C GLY A 70 0.09 -6.58 0.60
N TYR A 71 0.76 -7.69 0.34
CA TYR A 71 0.45 -8.62 -0.74
C TYR A 71 0.34 -10.02 -0.14
N LYS A 72 -0.86 -10.61 -0.19
CA LYS A 72 -1.09 -12.01 0.17
C LYS A 72 -1.24 -12.84 -1.09
N LYS A 73 -0.57 -13.98 -1.17
CA LYS A 73 -0.70 -14.93 -2.28
C LYS A 73 -2.14 -15.42 -2.36
N LYS A 74 -2.71 -15.46 -3.55
CA LYS A 74 -3.99 -16.15 -3.75
C LYS A 74 -3.80 -17.64 -3.53
N SER A 75 -4.73 -18.24 -2.80
CA SER A 75 -4.82 -19.70 -2.66
C SER A 75 -5.64 -20.22 -3.85
N PHE A 76 -5.05 -21.06 -4.69
CA PHE A 76 -5.74 -21.75 -5.77
C PHE A 76 -6.11 -23.18 -5.35
#